data_AF-A0AAU7HCV3-F1
#
_entry.id   AF-A0AAU7HCV3-F1
#
_cell.length_a   1.000
_cell.length_b   1.000
_cell.length_c   1.000
_cell.angle_alpha   90.00
_cell.angle_beta   90.00
_cell.angle_gamma   90.00
#
_symmetry.space_group_name_H-M   'P 1'
#
loop_
_entity.id
_entity.type
_entity.pdbx_description
1 polymer ?
#
loop_
_entity_poly.entity_id
_entity_poly.type
_entity_poly.pdbx_seq_one_letter_code
_entity_poly.pdbx_strand_id
1 'polypeptide(L)'
;MCRYALITALAIFLAGCAGLREQPAPVEEAKPQPQQPAQPQPTVPTVPAVPSVPAQPGPIEHQDQQSGQPAPRVRHYDWNGAVQPLVGQMLQASGVNAGSILLVDSVNNRTNGSLNAGEATTALRSALAGNGKFTLVSAQQLAVAKQQLGLSPQDSLGSRSKAMGIARNVGAQYVLYSNATGNVNAPELKMQLMLVQTGEIIWSGKGAVQQQ
;
A
#
# COMPACT_ATOMS: atom_id res chain seq x y z
N MET A 1 33.11 5.85 -46.31
CA MET A 1 34.42 5.39 -45.79
C MET A 1 35.01 6.48 -44.90
N CYS A 2 35.08 6.24 -43.58
CA CYS A 2 35.84 6.94 -42.52
C CYS A 2 35.25 6.42 -41.19
N ARG A 3 35.81 5.40 -40.52
CA ARG A 3 37.04 5.34 -39.67
C ARG A 3 36.98 6.26 -38.44
N TYR A 4 37.49 5.71 -37.32
CA TYR A 4 37.68 6.23 -35.95
C TYR A 4 36.51 5.98 -34.97
N ALA A 5 36.52 4.99 -34.05
CA ALA A 5 37.43 4.63 -32.96
C ALA A 5 37.25 5.47 -31.68
N LEU A 6 37.47 4.81 -30.51
CA LEU A 6 37.52 5.27 -29.09
C LEU A 6 36.20 5.04 -28.33
N ILE A 7 36.04 4.14 -27.33
CA ILE A 7 36.79 3.68 -26.13
C ILE A 7 37.09 4.79 -25.10
N THR A 8 36.73 4.51 -23.83
CA THR A 8 36.95 5.23 -22.54
C THR A 8 35.91 6.32 -22.19
N ALA A 9 35.48 6.59 -20.95
CA ALA A 9 35.81 6.09 -19.61
C ALA A 9 34.65 6.42 -18.63
N LEU A 10 34.54 5.62 -17.57
CA LEU A 10 33.72 5.84 -16.38
C LEU A 10 34.36 6.93 -15.49
N ALA A 11 33.60 7.94 -15.07
CA ALA A 11 34.04 8.90 -14.05
C ALA A 11 32.90 9.19 -13.06
N ILE A 12 33.11 8.72 -11.82
CA ILE A 12 32.31 9.05 -10.63
C ILE A 12 32.84 10.37 -10.10
N PHE A 13 31.98 11.38 -9.95
CA PHE A 13 32.26 12.59 -9.20
C PHE A 13 31.05 12.91 -8.34
N LEU A 14 31.29 13.14 -7.05
CA LEU A 14 30.74 14.24 -6.25
C LEU A 14 31.40 14.17 -4.87
N ALA A 15 32.58 14.78 -4.79
CA ALA A 15 33.26 15.10 -3.55
C ALA A 15 32.96 16.55 -3.15
N GLY A 16 32.62 16.74 -1.88
CA GLY A 16 33.02 17.87 -1.04
C GLY A 16 32.72 19.29 -1.50
N CYS A 17 31.69 19.90 -0.92
CA CYS A 17 31.61 21.35 -0.78
C CYS A 17 32.66 21.82 0.26
N ALA A 18 33.87 22.12 -0.19
CA ALA A 18 34.78 23.00 0.55
C ALA A 18 34.51 24.44 0.10
N GLY A 19 33.86 25.21 0.97
CA GLY A 19 33.68 26.66 0.81
C GLY A 19 35.04 27.36 0.77
N LEU A 20 35.19 28.15 -0.28
CA LEU A 20 36.36 28.88 -0.75
C LEU A 20 36.58 30.17 0.05
N ARG A 21 37.84 30.42 0.44
CA ARG A 21 38.66 31.68 0.45
C ARG A 21 37.98 33.01 0.83
N GLU A 22 38.60 33.89 1.61
CA GLU A 22 39.48 35.00 1.17
C GLU A 22 40.17 35.57 2.46
N GLN A 23 41.51 35.64 2.62
CA GLN A 23 42.48 36.69 2.21
C GLN A 23 42.19 38.13 2.74
N PRO A 24 43.18 39.04 2.92
CA PRO A 24 44.35 39.03 3.83
C PRO A 24 44.67 40.41 4.52
N ALA A 25 45.34 40.38 5.68
CA ALA A 25 46.34 41.36 6.19
C ALA A 25 45.90 42.85 6.45
N PRO A 26 46.82 43.78 6.86
CA PRO A 26 47.57 43.93 8.12
C PRO A 26 47.53 45.39 8.69
N VAL A 27 48.35 45.69 9.72
CA VAL A 27 48.75 47.01 10.30
C VAL A 27 47.66 47.75 11.11
N GLU A 28 47.91 48.45 12.23
CA GLU A 28 48.97 49.41 12.54
C GLU A 28 48.96 49.76 14.06
N GLU A 29 50.11 50.24 14.55
CA GLU A 29 50.44 50.63 15.93
C GLU A 29 49.92 52.05 16.25
N ALA A 30 49.28 52.28 17.42
CA ALA A 30 49.01 53.62 17.94
C ALA A 30 49.13 53.71 19.47
N LYS A 31 49.85 54.75 19.90
CA LYS A 31 50.47 55.11 21.20
C LYS A 31 49.44 55.75 22.20
N PRO A 32 49.81 56.39 23.34
CA PRO A 32 49.79 55.88 24.73
C PRO A 32 48.87 56.61 25.76
N GLN A 33 48.68 55.98 26.96
CA GLN A 33 48.37 56.54 28.32
C GLN A 33 46.97 57.16 28.64
N PRO A 34 46.53 57.30 29.93
CA PRO A 34 47.19 57.01 31.22
C PRO A 34 46.36 56.24 32.29
N GLN A 35 47.07 55.98 33.39
CA GLN A 35 46.82 55.15 34.59
C GLN A 35 45.61 55.52 35.46
N GLN A 36 45.11 54.55 36.23
CA GLN A 36 44.65 54.81 37.59
C GLN A 36 45.21 53.76 38.59
N PRO A 37 45.83 54.16 39.72
CA PRO A 37 46.55 53.25 40.60
C PRO A 37 45.75 52.73 41.80
N ALA A 38 45.99 51.44 42.09
CA ALA A 38 46.11 50.72 43.37
C ALA A 38 44.96 50.70 44.39
N GLN A 39 44.56 49.49 44.84
CA GLN A 39 44.41 49.11 46.26
C GLN A 39 44.10 47.60 46.47
N PRO A 40 44.21 47.03 47.71
CA PRO A 40 44.96 45.81 48.07
C PRO A 40 44.16 44.48 48.01
N GLN A 41 44.86 43.34 48.03
CA GLN A 41 44.29 41.99 48.19
C GLN A 41 43.73 41.76 49.61
N PRO A 42 42.52 41.18 49.73
CA PRO A 42 42.14 40.43 50.94
C PRO A 42 41.67 39.01 50.62
N THR A 43 42.40 38.06 51.23
CA THR A 43 41.94 36.80 51.85
C THR A 43 40.84 35.96 51.18
N VAL A 44 41.27 34.76 50.78
CA VAL A 44 40.49 33.58 50.39
C VAL A 44 39.32 33.29 51.36
N PRO A 45 38.11 33.05 50.84
CA PRO A 45 37.16 32.16 51.47
C PRO A 45 37.07 30.87 50.66
N THR A 46 37.45 29.75 51.26
CA THR A 46 37.21 28.40 50.72
C THR A 46 35.70 28.19 50.58
N VAL A 47 35.19 28.14 49.35
CA VAL A 47 33.81 27.74 49.09
C VAL A 47 33.67 26.24 49.42
N PRO A 48 32.63 25.82 50.16
CA PRO A 48 32.40 24.40 50.45
C PRO A 48 32.17 23.62 49.14
N ALA A 49 32.81 22.46 49.01
CA ALA A 49 32.55 21.54 47.91
C ALA A 49 31.06 21.13 47.90
N VAL A 50 30.40 21.34 46.76
CA VAL A 50 29.03 20.88 46.52
C VAL A 50 29.02 19.35 46.58
N PRO A 51 28.07 18.70 47.28
CA PRO A 51 27.98 17.24 47.29
C PRO A 51 27.70 16.73 45.86
N SER A 52 28.41 15.69 45.43
CA SER A 52 28.12 15.01 44.17
C SER A 52 26.71 14.41 44.23
N VAL A 53 25.84 14.84 43.32
CA VAL A 53 24.50 14.27 43.17
C VAL A 53 24.64 12.80 42.72
N PRO A 54 23.96 11.83 43.36
CA PRO A 54 23.96 10.45 42.89
C PRO A 54 23.43 10.40 41.45
N ALA A 55 24.06 9.60 40.58
CA ALA A 55 23.60 9.43 39.21
C ALA A 55 22.13 8.95 39.22
N GLN A 56 21.23 9.82 38.78
CA GLN A 56 19.84 9.47 38.58
C GLN A 56 19.79 8.44 37.43
N PRO A 57 19.14 7.27 37.59
CA PRO A 57 18.91 6.37 36.47
C PRO A 57 18.20 7.16 35.37
N GLY A 58 18.70 7.07 34.14
CA GLY A 58 18.04 7.68 32.99
C GLY A 58 16.58 7.22 32.87
N PRO A 59 15.74 7.92 32.08
CA PRO A 59 14.40 7.44 31.76
C PRO A 59 14.49 5.99 31.30
N ILE A 60 13.61 5.14 31.80
CA ILE A 60 13.55 3.74 31.36
C ILE A 60 13.19 3.76 29.87
N GLU A 61 14.19 3.59 29.01
CA GLU A 61 13.97 3.21 27.62
C GLU A 61 13.36 1.82 27.67
N HIS A 62 12.04 1.75 27.57
CA HIS A 62 11.34 0.49 27.35
C HIS A 62 11.90 -0.07 26.03
N GLN A 63 12.84 -1.01 26.14
CA GLN A 63 13.29 -1.87 25.05
C GLN A 63 12.07 -2.26 24.24
N ASP A 64 12.09 -1.89 22.96
CA ASP A 64 11.16 -2.26 21.91
C ASP A 64 10.09 -3.26 22.35
N GLN A 65 9.05 -2.78 23.02
CA GLN A 65 7.73 -3.32 22.76
C GLN A 65 7.40 -2.83 21.37
N GLN A 66 7.99 -3.54 20.40
CA GLN A 66 7.51 -3.67 19.05
C GLN A 66 6.01 -3.48 19.13
N SER A 67 5.55 -2.37 18.56
CA SER A 67 4.17 -1.93 18.55
C SER A 67 3.34 -3.00 17.89
N GLY A 68 3.04 -4.05 18.64
CA GLY A 68 2.07 -5.07 18.33
C GLY A 68 0.73 -4.38 18.49
N GLN A 69 0.40 -3.51 17.52
CA GLN A 69 -0.99 -3.23 17.24
C GLN A 69 -1.66 -4.60 17.20
N PRO A 70 -2.62 -4.89 18.11
CA PRO A 70 -3.34 -6.15 18.03
C PRO A 70 -3.86 -6.25 16.60
N ALA A 71 -3.48 -7.33 15.90
CA ALA A 71 -3.89 -7.53 14.53
C ALA A 71 -5.40 -7.26 14.45
N PRO A 72 -5.86 -6.42 13.50
CA PRO A 72 -7.27 -6.06 13.39
C PRO A 72 -8.10 -7.34 13.49
N ARG A 73 -9.11 -7.39 14.36
CA ARG A 73 -9.98 -8.57 14.51
C ARG A 73 -10.64 -8.83 13.16
N VAL A 74 -10.07 -9.73 12.36
CA VAL A 74 -10.60 -10.07 11.05
C VAL A 74 -11.86 -10.87 11.30
N ARG A 75 -13.00 -10.29 10.91
CA ARG A 75 -14.28 -10.97 10.96
C ARG A 75 -14.28 -12.07 9.91
N HIS A 76 -14.58 -13.29 10.32
CA HIS A 76 -14.73 -14.41 9.40
C HIS A 76 -16.16 -14.46 8.87
N TYR A 77 -16.31 -14.77 7.59
CA TYR A 77 -17.61 -14.77 6.92
C TYR A 77 -17.75 -16.04 6.11
N ASP A 78 -18.96 -16.60 6.09
CA ASP A 78 -19.31 -17.72 5.25
C ASP A 78 -19.55 -17.26 3.80
N TRP A 79 -18.47 -16.85 3.13
CA TRP A 79 -18.53 -16.44 1.72
C TRP A 79 -18.96 -17.59 0.83
N ASN A 80 -18.62 -18.82 1.21
CA ASN A 80 -18.90 -20.00 0.40
C ASN A 80 -20.41 -20.25 0.27
N GLY A 81 -21.17 -20.23 1.38
CA GLY A 81 -22.61 -20.42 1.37
C GLY A 81 -23.37 -19.30 0.66
N ALA A 82 -22.84 -18.07 0.65
CA ALA A 82 -23.42 -16.97 -0.12
C ALA A 82 -23.16 -17.08 -1.63
N VAL A 83 -21.94 -17.49 -2.01
CA VAL A 83 -21.50 -17.51 -3.41
C VAL A 83 -21.98 -18.74 -4.17
N GLN A 84 -21.94 -19.93 -3.57
CA GLN A 84 -22.31 -21.17 -4.25
C GLN A 84 -23.68 -21.11 -4.98
N PRO A 85 -24.79 -20.71 -4.33
CA PRO A 85 -26.09 -20.65 -5.00
C PRO A 85 -26.10 -19.61 -6.13
N LEU A 86 -25.38 -18.50 -5.96
CA LEU A 86 -25.31 -17.44 -6.95
C LEU A 86 -24.53 -17.88 -8.20
N VAL A 87 -23.42 -18.58 -8.02
CA VAL A 87 -22.67 -19.18 -9.14
C VAL A 87 -23.53 -20.22 -9.85
N GLY A 88 -24.27 -21.05 -9.12
CA GLY A 88 -25.23 -22.00 -9.70
C GLY A 88 -26.27 -21.31 -10.59
N GLN A 89 -26.89 -20.23 -10.11
CA GLN A 89 -27.84 -19.43 -10.90
C GLN A 89 -27.20 -18.76 -12.12
N MET A 90 -25.99 -18.21 -11.95
CA MET A 90 -25.24 -17.61 -13.06
C MET A 90 -24.93 -18.63 -14.16
N LEU A 91 -24.57 -19.86 -13.79
CA LEU A 91 -24.25 -20.92 -14.74
C LEU A 91 -25.46 -21.45 -15.52
N GLN A 92 -26.66 -21.24 -15.00
CA GLN A 92 -27.93 -21.56 -15.65
C GLN A 92 -28.48 -20.39 -16.48
N ALA A 93 -27.88 -19.20 -16.35
CA ALA A 93 -28.35 -18.00 -17.05
C ALA A 93 -28.11 -18.12 -18.56
N SER A 94 -29.13 -17.74 -19.34
CA SER A 94 -29.04 -17.63 -20.79
C SER A 94 -27.97 -16.61 -21.18
N GLY A 95 -27.10 -16.97 -22.12
CA GLY A 95 -25.99 -16.11 -22.58
C GLY A 95 -24.63 -16.39 -21.91
N VAL A 96 -24.58 -17.33 -20.97
CA VAL A 96 -23.31 -17.83 -20.39
C VAL A 96 -22.82 -19.05 -21.16
N ASN A 97 -21.73 -18.87 -21.92
CA ASN A 97 -21.08 -19.95 -22.65
C ASN A 97 -20.07 -20.70 -21.76
N ALA A 98 -20.13 -22.02 -21.80
CA ALA A 98 -19.13 -22.86 -21.13
C ALA A 98 -17.77 -22.75 -21.83
N GLY A 99 -16.68 -22.86 -21.06
CA GLY A 99 -15.31 -22.74 -21.53
C GLY A 99 -14.83 -21.31 -21.75
N SER A 100 -15.71 -20.31 -21.60
CA SER A 100 -15.33 -18.91 -21.72
C SER A 100 -14.39 -18.46 -20.60
N ILE A 101 -13.49 -17.54 -20.95
CA ILE A 101 -12.55 -16.97 -19.99
C ILE A 101 -13.28 -15.91 -19.16
N LEU A 102 -13.28 -16.11 -17.84
CA LEU A 102 -13.92 -15.24 -16.86
C LEU A 102 -12.88 -14.50 -16.03
N LEU A 103 -12.98 -13.18 -16.04
CA LEU A 103 -12.27 -12.33 -15.09
C LEU A 103 -13.14 -12.12 -13.86
N VAL A 104 -12.59 -12.41 -12.69
CA VAL A 104 -13.25 -12.14 -11.39
C VAL A 104 -12.64 -10.88 -10.80
N ASP A 105 -13.47 -9.85 -10.60
CA ASP A 105 -13.05 -8.63 -9.91
C ASP A 105 -12.86 -8.89 -8.41
N SER A 106 -12.06 -8.04 -7.77
CA SER A 106 -12.00 -7.98 -6.30
C SER A 106 -13.37 -7.60 -5.74
N VAL A 107 -13.76 -8.19 -4.61
CA VAL A 107 -15.03 -7.85 -3.95
C VAL A 107 -14.93 -6.44 -3.40
N ASN A 108 -15.82 -5.56 -3.83
CA ASN A 108 -15.85 -4.20 -3.33
C ASN A 108 -16.62 -4.14 -2.01
N ASN A 109 -15.94 -3.67 -0.95
CA ASN A 109 -16.58 -3.45 0.34
C ASN A 109 -17.29 -2.09 0.37
N ARG A 110 -18.63 -2.14 0.41
CA ARG A 110 -19.54 -1.00 0.59
C ARG A 110 -20.46 -1.20 1.79
N THR A 111 -20.01 -1.98 2.77
CA THR A 111 -20.72 -2.14 4.05
C THR A 111 -20.42 -0.96 4.99
N ASN A 112 -21.13 -0.86 6.09
CA ASN A 112 -20.86 0.10 7.16
C ASN A 112 -19.63 -0.25 8.04
N GLY A 113 -18.74 -1.13 7.58
CA GLY A 113 -17.53 -1.51 8.31
C GLY A 113 -16.46 -2.13 7.41
N SER A 114 -15.39 -2.64 8.03
CA SER A 114 -14.31 -3.32 7.33
C SER A 114 -14.60 -4.82 7.18
N LEU A 115 -14.44 -5.34 5.96
CA LEU A 115 -14.45 -6.77 5.64
C LEU A 115 -13.23 -7.15 4.82
N ASN A 116 -12.80 -8.40 4.93
CA ASN A 116 -11.69 -8.91 4.13
C ASN A 116 -12.16 -9.26 2.71
N ALA A 117 -12.05 -8.28 1.81
CA ALA A 117 -12.41 -8.45 0.41
C ALA A 117 -11.56 -9.53 -0.29
N GLY A 118 -10.31 -9.73 0.13
CA GLY A 118 -9.41 -10.73 -0.44
C GLY A 118 -9.89 -12.16 -0.19
N GLU A 119 -10.36 -12.44 1.03
CA GLU A 119 -10.98 -13.73 1.36
C GLU A 119 -12.28 -13.96 0.58
N ALA A 120 -13.12 -12.93 0.48
CA ALA A 120 -14.35 -12.98 -0.31
C ALA A 120 -14.08 -13.30 -1.79
N THR A 121 -13.11 -12.62 -2.40
CA THR A 121 -12.69 -12.88 -3.78
C THR A 121 -12.09 -14.27 -3.94
N THR A 122 -11.32 -14.74 -2.96
CA THR A 122 -10.73 -16.08 -2.99
C THR A 122 -11.82 -17.15 -2.94
N ALA A 123 -12.78 -17.03 -2.03
CA ALA A 123 -13.94 -17.91 -1.96
C ALA A 123 -14.75 -17.89 -3.26
N LEU A 124 -14.93 -16.71 -3.87
CA LEU A 124 -15.61 -16.57 -5.15
C LEU A 124 -14.89 -17.30 -6.29
N ARG A 125 -13.58 -17.11 -6.39
CA ARG A 125 -12.75 -17.80 -7.39
C ARG A 125 -12.77 -19.31 -7.18
N SER A 126 -12.70 -19.80 -5.95
CA SER A 126 -12.78 -21.22 -5.63
C SER A 126 -14.13 -21.83 -6.02
N ALA A 127 -15.24 -21.14 -5.74
CA ALA A 127 -16.58 -21.59 -6.12
C ALA A 127 -16.73 -21.66 -7.65
N LEU A 128 -16.18 -20.71 -8.40
CA LEU A 128 -16.21 -20.71 -9.86
C LEU A 128 -15.30 -21.80 -10.45
N ALA A 129 -14.11 -22.00 -9.87
CA ALA A 129 -13.15 -23.02 -10.32
C ALA A 129 -13.72 -24.42 -10.14
N GLY A 130 -14.40 -24.69 -9.01
CA GLY A 130 -14.99 -25.99 -8.71
C GLY A 130 -16.11 -26.42 -9.66
N ASN A 131 -16.72 -25.47 -10.39
CA ASN A 131 -17.82 -25.77 -11.33
C ASN A 131 -17.35 -26.08 -12.76
N GLY A 132 -16.09 -25.82 -13.12
CA GLY A 132 -15.49 -26.21 -14.41
C GLY A 132 -16.07 -25.55 -15.68
N LYS A 133 -17.13 -24.74 -15.59
CA LYS A 133 -17.75 -24.08 -16.76
C LYS A 133 -17.02 -22.83 -17.23
N PHE A 134 -16.15 -22.23 -16.42
CA PHE A 134 -15.37 -21.05 -16.79
C PHE A 134 -13.87 -21.30 -16.65
N THR A 135 -13.10 -20.74 -17.58
CA THR A 135 -11.66 -20.64 -17.45
C THR A 135 -11.33 -19.36 -16.69
N LEU A 136 -10.93 -19.45 -15.43
CA LEU A 136 -10.65 -18.28 -14.60
C LEU A 136 -9.29 -17.67 -14.95
N VAL A 137 -9.25 -16.34 -15.11
CA VAL A 137 -8.00 -15.59 -15.17
C VAL A 137 -7.27 -15.73 -13.83
N SER A 138 -6.01 -16.15 -13.83
CA SER A 138 -5.23 -16.34 -12.60
C SER A 138 -5.07 -15.02 -11.82
N ALA A 139 -4.91 -15.12 -10.50
CA ALA A 139 -4.72 -13.93 -9.66
C ALA A 139 -3.44 -13.18 -10.06
N GLN A 140 -2.40 -13.92 -10.46
CA GLN A 140 -1.13 -13.40 -10.95
C GLN A 140 -1.32 -12.63 -12.26
N GLN A 141 -2.03 -13.20 -13.24
CA GLN A 141 -2.29 -12.53 -14.51
C GLN A 141 -3.13 -11.26 -14.32
N LEU A 142 -4.12 -11.31 -13.43
CA LEU A 142 -4.92 -10.15 -13.07
C LEU A 142 -4.08 -9.08 -12.35
N ALA A 143 -3.18 -9.47 -11.44
CA ALA A 143 -2.31 -8.53 -10.73
C ALA A 143 -1.37 -7.79 -11.68
N VAL A 144 -0.76 -8.50 -12.64
CA VAL A 144 0.09 -7.89 -13.68
C VAL A 144 -0.73 -6.94 -14.56
N ALA A 145 -1.91 -7.36 -15.03
CA ALA A 145 -2.76 -6.51 -15.86
C ALA A 145 -3.28 -5.27 -15.09
N LYS A 146 -3.57 -5.40 -13.79
CA LYS A 146 -3.91 -4.27 -12.90
C LYS A 146 -2.73 -3.31 -12.74
N GLN A 147 -1.52 -3.82 -12.49
CA GLN A 147 -0.32 -3.02 -12.36
C GLN A 147 0.01 -2.25 -13.64
N GLN A 148 -0.21 -2.85 -14.81
CA GLN A 148 -0.06 -2.18 -16.11
C GLN A 148 -1.01 -0.99 -16.29
N LEU A 149 -2.17 -1.01 -15.64
CA LEU A 149 -3.11 0.10 -15.62
C LEU A 149 -2.94 1.04 -14.41
N GLY A 150 -1.88 0.87 -13.62
CA GLY A 150 -1.65 1.65 -12.40
C GLY A 150 -2.66 1.39 -11.29
N LEU A 151 -3.31 0.22 -11.29
CA LEU A 151 -4.26 -0.20 -10.26
C LEU A 151 -3.60 -1.15 -9.28
N SER A 152 -3.95 -1.03 -8.00
CA SER A 152 -3.51 -1.98 -6.98
C SER A 152 -4.18 -3.35 -7.21
N PRO A 153 -3.49 -4.48 -6.94
CA PRO A 153 -4.05 -5.82 -7.14
C PRO A 153 -5.31 -6.06 -6.30
N GLN A 154 -5.37 -5.46 -5.11
CA GLN A 154 -6.52 -5.53 -4.22
C GLN A 154 -7.66 -4.57 -4.60
N ASP A 155 -7.39 -3.55 -5.40
CA ASP A 155 -8.39 -2.56 -5.79
C ASP A 155 -9.47 -3.23 -6.66
N SER A 156 -10.72 -2.83 -6.45
CA SER A 156 -11.79 -3.24 -7.35
C SER A 156 -11.60 -2.52 -8.68
N LEU A 157 -11.99 -3.14 -9.80
CA LEU A 157 -11.83 -2.52 -11.12
C LEU A 157 -12.57 -1.18 -11.22
N GLY A 158 -13.56 -0.94 -10.35
CA GLY A 158 -14.11 0.37 -10.00
C GLY A 158 -15.00 1.01 -11.08
N SER A 159 -14.59 0.91 -12.35
CA SER A 159 -15.33 1.34 -13.52
C SER A 159 -15.34 0.27 -14.61
N ARG A 160 -16.41 0.27 -15.41
CA ARG A 160 -16.56 -0.68 -16.53
C ARG A 160 -15.43 -0.53 -17.55
N SER A 161 -14.97 0.70 -17.79
CA SER A 161 -13.89 0.98 -18.74
C SER A 161 -12.56 0.35 -18.31
N LYS A 162 -12.20 0.43 -17.02
CA LYS A 162 -10.99 -0.23 -16.48
C LYS A 162 -11.10 -1.75 -16.58
N ALA A 163 -12.26 -2.30 -16.18
CA ALA A 163 -12.51 -3.72 -16.26
C ALA A 163 -12.46 -4.25 -17.71
N MET A 164 -13.03 -3.54 -18.67
CA MET A 164 -12.92 -3.88 -20.09
C MET A 164 -11.48 -3.82 -20.58
N GLY A 165 -10.71 -2.81 -20.19
CA GLY A 165 -9.29 -2.71 -20.53
C GLY A 165 -8.48 -3.92 -20.06
N ILE A 166 -8.67 -4.31 -18.80
CA ILE A 166 -8.00 -5.48 -18.20
C ILE A 166 -8.49 -6.76 -18.84
N ALA A 167 -9.81 -6.93 -19.00
CA ALA A 167 -10.40 -8.11 -19.61
C ALA A 167 -9.87 -8.34 -21.02
N ARG A 168 -9.72 -7.28 -21.83
CA ARG A 168 -9.13 -7.40 -23.18
C ARG A 168 -7.65 -7.75 -23.15
N ASN A 169 -6.89 -7.21 -22.18
CA ASN A 169 -5.47 -7.54 -22.01
C ASN A 169 -5.26 -9.02 -21.64
N VAL A 170 -6.12 -9.58 -20.79
CA VAL A 170 -6.04 -10.98 -20.34
C VAL A 170 -6.87 -11.96 -21.18
N GLY A 171 -7.55 -11.49 -22.22
CA GLY A 171 -8.39 -12.31 -23.10
C GLY A 171 -9.71 -12.81 -22.47
N ALA A 172 -10.19 -12.16 -21.40
CA ALA A 172 -11.46 -12.51 -20.78
C ALA A 172 -12.66 -12.08 -21.63
N GLN A 173 -13.63 -12.98 -21.76
CA GLN A 173 -14.90 -12.76 -22.46
C GLN A 173 -15.97 -12.16 -21.54
N TYR A 174 -15.88 -12.50 -20.25
CA TYR A 174 -16.79 -12.03 -19.22
C TYR A 174 -16.03 -11.42 -18.04
N VAL A 175 -16.66 -10.46 -17.36
CA VAL A 175 -16.18 -9.89 -16.10
C VAL A 175 -17.28 -10.06 -15.05
N LEU A 176 -16.93 -10.65 -13.91
CA LEU A 176 -17.81 -10.75 -12.75
C LEU A 176 -17.46 -9.67 -11.73
N TYR A 177 -18.38 -8.73 -11.52
CA TYR A 177 -18.30 -7.73 -10.45
C TYR A 177 -18.99 -8.25 -9.20
N SER A 178 -18.41 -7.94 -8.05
CA SER A 178 -18.94 -8.31 -6.75
C SER A 178 -18.87 -7.13 -5.78
N ASN A 179 -19.97 -6.84 -5.10
CA ASN A 179 -20.07 -5.77 -4.11
C ASN A 179 -20.72 -6.32 -2.84
N ALA A 180 -20.06 -6.18 -1.69
CA ALA A 180 -20.66 -6.44 -0.39
C ALA A 180 -21.24 -5.13 0.15
N THR A 181 -22.54 -5.09 0.43
CA THR A 181 -23.27 -3.88 0.84
C THR A 181 -24.06 -4.11 2.13
N GLY A 182 -24.49 -3.03 2.78
CA GLY A 182 -25.35 -3.11 3.96
C GLY A 182 -24.58 -3.21 5.28
N ASN A 183 -25.10 -3.98 6.23
CA ASN A 183 -24.49 -4.12 7.54
C ASN A 183 -23.32 -5.12 7.49
N VAL A 184 -22.17 -4.73 8.02
CA VAL A 184 -20.97 -5.56 8.08
C VAL A 184 -21.15 -6.87 8.87
N ASN A 185 -22.14 -6.97 9.77
CA ASN A 185 -22.45 -8.21 10.49
C ASN A 185 -23.35 -9.17 9.69
N ALA A 186 -24.05 -8.66 8.68
CA ALA A 186 -24.89 -9.45 7.77
C ALA A 186 -24.84 -8.82 6.37
N PRO A 187 -23.67 -8.89 5.68
CA PRO A 187 -23.53 -8.21 4.40
C PRO A 187 -24.38 -8.85 3.30
N GLU A 188 -24.90 -8.03 2.40
CA GLU A 188 -25.53 -8.50 1.17
C GLU A 188 -24.50 -8.45 0.03
N LEU A 189 -24.13 -9.61 -0.49
CA LEU A 189 -23.27 -9.75 -1.66
C LEU A 189 -24.10 -9.62 -2.93
N LYS A 190 -23.79 -8.61 -3.74
CA LYS A 190 -24.36 -8.39 -5.07
C LYS A 190 -23.33 -8.74 -6.13
N MET A 191 -23.73 -9.58 -7.08
CA MET A 191 -22.89 -10.00 -8.19
C MET A 191 -23.51 -9.63 -9.53
N GLN A 192 -22.68 -9.24 -10.48
CA GLN A 192 -23.10 -8.87 -11.83
C GLN A 192 -22.09 -9.40 -12.85
N LEU A 193 -22.58 -10.18 -13.82
CA LEU A 193 -21.79 -10.71 -14.92
C LEU A 193 -21.95 -9.79 -16.13
N MET A 194 -20.84 -9.25 -16.60
CA MET A 194 -20.77 -8.36 -17.74
C MET A 194 -20.12 -9.09 -18.93
N LEU A 195 -20.72 -8.96 -20.11
CA LEU A 195 -20.10 -9.37 -21.37
C LEU A 195 -19.10 -8.31 -21.82
N VAL A 196 -17.84 -8.68 -22.00
CA VAL A 196 -16.75 -7.72 -22.32
C VAL A 196 -16.89 -7.14 -23.72
N GLN A 197 -17.48 -7.90 -24.65
CA GLN A 197 -17.66 -7.47 -26.03
C GLN A 197 -18.59 -6.27 -26.17
N THR A 198 -19.68 -6.24 -25.40
CA THR A 198 -20.72 -5.20 -25.48
C THR A 198 -20.75 -4.28 -24.27
N GLY A 199 -20.16 -4.69 -23.14
CA GLY A 199 -20.27 -4.00 -21.86
C GLY A 199 -21.63 -4.19 -21.16
N GLU A 200 -22.48 -5.08 -21.67
CA GLU A 200 -23.81 -5.37 -21.13
C GLU A 200 -23.76 -6.31 -19.91
N ILE A 201 -24.65 -6.10 -18.94
CA ILE A 201 -24.84 -7.03 -17.82
C ILE A 201 -25.81 -8.12 -18.25
N ILE A 202 -25.29 -9.34 -18.47
CA ILE A 202 -26.09 -10.48 -18.93
C ILE A 202 -26.68 -11.30 -17.77
N TRP A 203 -26.17 -11.11 -16.56
CA TRP A 203 -26.69 -11.75 -15.37
C TRP A 203 -26.40 -10.89 -14.12
N SER A 204 -27.30 -10.95 -13.14
CA SER A 204 -27.07 -10.39 -11.82
C SER A 204 -27.75 -11.23 -10.75
N GLY A 205 -27.15 -11.29 -9.56
CA GLY A 205 -27.67 -12.02 -8.43
C GLY A 205 -27.28 -11.36 -7.11
N LYS A 206 -27.99 -11.72 -6.04
CA LYS A 206 -27.71 -11.22 -4.69
C LYS A 206 -27.87 -12.33 -3.65
N GLY A 207 -26.99 -12.36 -2.66
CA GLY A 207 -26.99 -13.37 -1.61
C GLY A 207 -26.58 -12.76 -0.28
N ALA A 208 -27.24 -13.19 0.79
CA ALA A 208 -26.86 -12.80 2.15
C ALA A 208 -25.61 -13.58 2.56
N VAL A 209 -24.67 -12.88 3.19
CA VAL A 209 -23.45 -13.46 3.77
C VAL A 209 -23.66 -13.52 5.27
N GLN A 210 -23.43 -14.69 5.86
CA GLN A 210 -23.50 -14.87 7.30
C GLN A 210 -22.09 -14.74 7.90
N GLN A 211 -22.00 -14.08 9.06
CA GLN A 211 -20.77 -14.06 9.84
C GLN A 211 -20.61 -15.41 10.57
N GLN A 212 -19.41 -15.97 10.57
CA GLN A 212 -19.06 -17.14 11.38
C GLN A 212 -18.51 -16.74 12.75
#